data_AF-A0A2M9ECK8-F1
#
_entry.id   AF-A0A2M9ECK8-F1
#
_cell.length_a   1.000
_cell.length_b   1.000
_cell.length_c   1.000
_cell.angle_alpha   90.00
_cell.angle_beta   90.00
_cell.angle_gamma   90.00
#
_symmetry.space_group_name_H-M   'P 1'
#
loop_
_entity.id
_entity.type
_entity.pdbx_description
1 polymer ?
#
loop_
_entity_poly.entity_id
_entity_poly.type
_entity_poly.pdbx_seq_one_letter_code
_entity_poly.pdbx_strand_id
1 'polypeptide(L)'
;MHIKHTSLALLALLATPALAQSADNIQLRWEQLPHTQQELLIQPTRERWDQATPEQRQRMLARAQRWQAMTQEERARAHRGRERFEQLSPEEQQQMRALYQSTRHLTPTDRRHAIALYHAMRRMSPEARTALRQRWSQMSATEREAWVETHAPKRQHRPDRKHGH
;
A
#
# COMPACT_ATOMS: atom_id res chain seq x y z
N MET A 1 -22.36 52.98 63.39
CA MET A 1 -23.27 53.46 62.33
C MET A 1 -23.04 52.58 61.10
N HIS A 2 -23.90 51.58 60.88
CA HIS A 2 -24.51 51.16 59.60
C HIS A 2 -23.77 51.47 58.28
N ILE A 3 -23.58 50.61 57.25
CA ILE A 3 -24.08 49.31 56.74
C ILE A 3 -22.99 48.86 55.67
N LYS A 4 -22.66 47.60 55.34
CA LYS A 4 -23.24 46.76 54.26
C LYS A 4 -22.41 45.49 54.03
N HIS A 5 -23.08 44.34 54.07
CA HIS A 5 -22.66 43.07 53.51
C HIS A 5 -22.60 43.16 51.97
N THR A 6 -21.67 42.43 51.33
CA THR A 6 -21.89 41.83 50.00
C THR A 6 -20.81 40.78 49.69
N SER A 7 -21.22 39.52 49.84
CA SER A 7 -21.05 38.39 48.94
C SER A 7 -19.69 38.14 48.25
N LEU A 8 -19.08 37.05 48.68
CA LEU A 8 -18.10 36.24 47.96
C LEU A 8 -18.73 35.69 46.66
N ALA A 9 -18.33 36.18 45.50
CA ALA A 9 -18.71 35.60 44.22
C ALA A 9 -17.76 34.45 43.88
N LEU A 10 -18.20 33.22 44.16
CA LEU A 10 -17.54 31.99 43.73
C LEU A 10 -17.75 31.84 42.20
N LEU A 11 -16.74 32.19 41.42
CA LEU A 11 -16.71 31.94 39.98
C LEU A 11 -16.50 30.44 39.75
N ALA A 12 -17.60 29.70 39.61
CA ALA A 12 -17.61 28.34 39.10
C ALA A 12 -17.21 28.39 37.62
N LEU A 13 -15.92 28.15 37.35
CA LEU A 13 -15.43 27.90 36.00
C LEU A 13 -16.00 26.56 35.54
N LEU A 14 -17.06 26.60 34.74
CA LEU A 14 -17.56 25.47 33.97
C LEU A 14 -16.44 25.00 33.04
N ALA A 15 -15.68 24.00 33.48
CA ALA A 15 -14.83 23.21 32.60
C ALA A 15 -15.76 22.47 31.63
N THR A 16 -15.96 23.04 30.45
CA THR A 16 -16.50 22.32 29.30
C THR A 16 -15.66 21.07 29.10
N PRO A 17 -16.22 19.85 29.13
CA PRO A 17 -15.50 18.72 28.59
C PRO A 17 -15.39 18.99 27.09
N ALA A 18 -14.22 19.44 26.64
CA ALA A 18 -13.84 19.26 25.27
C ALA A 18 -14.06 17.78 24.98
N LEU A 19 -14.97 17.48 24.06
CA LEU A 19 -15.15 16.13 23.54
C LEU A 19 -13.79 15.70 23.01
N ALA A 20 -13.10 14.90 23.82
CA ALA A 20 -11.92 14.17 23.44
C ALA A 20 -12.36 13.22 22.30
N GLN A 21 -12.27 13.68 21.06
CA GLN A 21 -12.33 12.85 19.87
C GLN A 21 -11.03 12.03 19.80
N SER A 22 -10.86 11.12 20.74
CA SER A 22 -9.69 10.26 20.82
C SER A 22 -10.01 8.99 21.62
N ALA A 23 -11.03 8.27 21.15
CA ALA A 23 -11.38 6.87 21.39
C ALA A 23 -12.62 6.63 20.50
N ASP A 24 -12.66 5.82 19.44
CA ASP A 24 -12.30 4.42 19.36
C ASP A 24 -12.04 4.02 17.91
N ASN A 25 -10.82 3.55 17.63
CA ASN A 25 -10.54 2.65 16.51
C ASN A 25 -11.07 1.22 16.79
N ILE A 26 -11.69 0.99 17.95
CA ILE A 26 -11.78 -0.36 18.52
C ILE A 26 -12.82 -1.24 17.79
N GLN A 27 -13.79 -0.66 17.09
CA GLN A 27 -14.69 -1.42 16.20
C GLN A 27 -15.25 -0.48 15.12
N LEU A 28 -14.52 -0.22 14.01
CA LEU A 28 -15.16 0.36 12.82
C LEU A 28 -16.16 -0.66 12.25
N ARG A 29 -17.36 -0.74 12.82
CA ARG A 29 -18.41 -1.64 12.33
C ARG A 29 -18.92 -1.12 11.00
N TRP A 30 -19.33 -2.03 10.12
CA TRP A 30 -19.80 -1.67 8.78
C TRP A 30 -20.88 -0.58 8.83
N GLU A 31 -21.83 -0.69 9.76
CA GLU A 31 -22.97 0.21 9.91
C GLU A 31 -22.59 1.63 10.36
N GLN A 32 -21.42 1.79 10.96
CA GLN A 32 -20.91 3.08 11.45
C GLN A 32 -20.01 3.79 10.43
N LEU A 33 -19.69 3.13 9.32
CA LEU A 33 -18.94 3.77 8.25
C LEU A 33 -19.78 4.86 7.58
N PRO A 34 -19.21 6.05 7.31
CA PRO A 34 -19.85 7.02 6.43
C PRO A 34 -20.20 6.37 5.09
N HIS A 35 -21.35 6.74 4.51
CA HIS A 35 -21.82 6.18 3.23
C HIS A 35 -20.74 6.27 2.13
N THR A 36 -20.01 7.39 2.09
CA THR A 36 -18.90 7.59 1.14
C THR A 36 -17.75 6.61 1.30
N GLN A 37 -17.54 6.02 2.48
CA GLN A 37 -16.53 4.97 2.72
C GLN A 37 -17.07 3.57 2.42
N GLN A 38 -18.37 3.33 2.71
CA GLN A 38 -19.04 2.09 2.34
C GLN A 38 -19.04 1.89 0.82
N GLU A 39 -19.28 2.95 0.05
CA GLU A 39 -19.21 2.93 -1.43
C GLU A 39 -17.84 2.52 -1.98
N LEU A 40 -16.76 2.72 -1.23
CA LEU A 40 -15.41 2.30 -1.65
C LEU A 40 -15.20 0.78 -1.54
N LEU A 41 -16.08 0.08 -0.82
CA LEU A 41 -15.98 -1.35 -0.52
C LEU A 41 -17.11 -2.11 -1.26
N ILE A 42 -16.75 -2.84 -2.34
CA ILE A 42 -17.70 -3.64 -3.15
C ILE A 42 -18.29 -4.84 -2.38
N GLN A 43 -19.43 -5.41 -2.81
CA GLN A 43 -20.20 -6.45 -2.09
C GLN A 43 -19.42 -7.66 -1.47
N PRO A 44 -18.45 -8.35 -2.13
CA PRO A 44 -17.65 -9.39 -1.44
C PRO A 44 -16.65 -8.84 -0.41
N THR A 45 -16.53 -7.53 -0.30
CA THR A 45 -15.67 -6.82 0.66
C THR A 45 -16.39 -6.61 1.99
N ARG A 46 -17.73 -6.61 2.02
CA ARG A 46 -18.52 -6.46 3.24
C ARG A 46 -18.36 -7.66 4.18
N GLU A 47 -18.56 -8.88 3.69
CA GLU A 47 -18.36 -10.08 4.51
C GLU A 47 -16.93 -10.15 5.08
N ARG A 48 -15.95 -9.79 4.26
CA ARG A 48 -14.54 -9.70 4.69
C ARG A 48 -14.30 -8.58 5.70
N TRP A 49 -15.06 -7.50 5.65
CA TRP A 49 -14.99 -6.40 6.60
C TRP A 49 -15.52 -6.80 7.98
N ASP A 50 -16.64 -7.51 8.00
CA ASP A 50 -17.28 -7.95 9.24
C ASP A 50 -16.36 -8.90 10.02
N GLN A 51 -15.62 -9.75 9.31
CA GLN A 51 -14.63 -10.69 9.88
C GLN A 51 -13.25 -10.06 10.12
N ALA A 52 -13.01 -8.82 9.69
CA ALA A 52 -11.69 -8.20 9.77
C ALA A 52 -11.38 -7.61 11.15
N THR A 53 -10.12 -7.73 11.59
CA THR A 53 -9.60 -6.99 12.76
C THR A 53 -9.56 -5.47 12.49
N PRO A 54 -9.51 -4.61 13.51
CA PRO A 54 -9.40 -3.16 13.32
C PRO A 54 -8.27 -2.75 12.35
N GLU A 55 -7.10 -3.37 12.47
CA GLU A 55 -5.95 -3.08 11.60
C GLU A 55 -6.20 -3.56 10.16
N GLN A 56 -6.91 -4.68 9.99
CA GLN A 56 -7.30 -5.17 8.66
C GLN A 56 -8.30 -4.21 8.00
N ARG A 57 -9.30 -3.72 8.76
CA ARG A 57 -10.27 -2.73 8.30
C ARG A 57 -9.60 -1.44 7.85
N GLN A 58 -8.66 -0.91 8.62
CA GLN A 58 -7.86 0.25 8.21
C GLN A 58 -7.10 0.00 6.90
N ARG A 59 -6.48 -1.17 6.74
CA ARG A 59 -5.79 -1.52 5.48
C ARG A 59 -6.75 -1.63 4.31
N MET A 60 -7.98 -2.12 4.52
CA MET A 60 -9.02 -2.19 3.50
C MET A 60 -9.44 -0.79 3.05
N LEU A 61 -9.74 0.12 3.99
CA LEU A 61 -10.06 1.52 3.67
C LEU A 61 -8.92 2.22 2.91
N ALA A 62 -7.68 2.07 3.38
CA ALA A 62 -6.52 2.69 2.72
C ALA A 62 -6.33 2.16 1.28
N ARG A 63 -6.64 0.88 1.02
CA ARG A 63 -6.63 0.32 -0.34
C ARG A 63 -7.76 0.90 -1.20
N ALA A 64 -8.94 1.02 -0.61
CA ALA A 64 -10.13 1.52 -1.30
C ALA A 64 -9.97 3.00 -1.69
N GLN A 65 -9.44 3.84 -0.80
CA GLN A 65 -9.10 5.24 -1.08
C GLN A 65 -8.05 5.36 -2.20
N ARG A 66 -6.99 4.55 -2.16
CA ARG A 66 -6.00 4.54 -3.26
C ARG A 66 -6.63 4.14 -4.60
N TRP A 67 -7.54 3.17 -4.59
CA TRP A 67 -8.23 2.75 -5.81
C TRP A 67 -9.15 3.85 -6.36
N GLN A 68 -9.86 4.57 -5.48
CA GLN A 68 -10.69 5.70 -5.86
C GLN A 68 -9.86 6.81 -6.52
N ALA A 69 -8.67 7.09 -5.98
CA ALA A 69 -7.73 8.08 -6.51
C ALA A 69 -7.03 7.68 -7.82
N MET A 70 -7.09 6.40 -8.23
CA MET A 70 -6.48 5.95 -9.49
C MET A 70 -7.26 6.47 -10.70
N THR A 71 -6.52 6.94 -11.70
CA THR A 71 -7.01 7.23 -13.05
C THR A 71 -7.51 5.96 -13.75
N GLN A 72 -8.30 6.12 -14.81
CA GLN A 72 -8.78 4.99 -15.61
C GLN A 72 -7.62 4.16 -16.20
N GLU A 73 -6.53 4.83 -16.59
CA GLU A 73 -5.36 4.17 -17.14
C GLU A 73 -4.62 3.35 -16.06
N GLU A 74 -4.49 3.88 -14.84
CA GLU A 74 -3.92 3.17 -13.69
C GLU A 74 -4.74 1.94 -13.32
N ARG A 75 -6.07 2.07 -13.29
CA ARG A 75 -6.97 0.94 -13.05
C ARG A 75 -6.81 -0.11 -14.14
N ALA A 76 -6.77 0.28 -15.41
CA ALA A 76 -6.54 -0.64 -16.52
C ALA A 76 -5.19 -1.37 -16.41
N ARG A 77 -4.12 -0.66 -15.98
CA ARG A 77 -2.83 -1.29 -15.68
C ARG A 77 -2.92 -2.28 -14.52
N ALA A 78 -3.65 -1.95 -13.45
CA ALA A 78 -3.86 -2.84 -12.32
C ALA A 78 -4.63 -4.11 -12.71
N HIS A 79 -5.69 -3.98 -13.52
CA HIS A 79 -6.46 -5.11 -14.05
C HIS A 79 -5.58 -6.06 -14.88
N ARG A 80 -4.80 -5.53 -15.83
CA ARG A 80 -3.84 -6.34 -16.60
C ARG A 80 -2.77 -6.99 -15.71
N GLY A 81 -2.36 -6.30 -14.64
CA GLY A 81 -1.46 -6.86 -13.63
C GLY A 81 -2.07 -8.06 -12.93
N ARG A 82 -3.34 -7.95 -12.52
CA ARG A 82 -4.10 -9.03 -11.88
C ARG A 82 -4.30 -10.22 -12.82
N GLU A 83 -4.73 -9.99 -14.06
CA GLU A 83 -4.93 -11.06 -15.06
C GLU A 83 -3.65 -11.86 -15.29
N ARG A 84 -2.51 -11.17 -15.46
CA ARG A 84 -1.21 -11.86 -15.60
C ARG A 84 -0.86 -12.67 -14.37
N PHE A 85 -1.13 -12.16 -13.18
CA PHE A 85 -0.87 -12.87 -11.93
C PHE A 85 -1.74 -14.12 -11.79
N GLU A 86 -3.02 -14.04 -12.16
CA GLU A 86 -3.97 -15.16 -12.14
C GLU A 86 -3.60 -16.26 -13.15
N GLN A 87 -2.94 -15.90 -14.25
CA GLN A 87 -2.42 -16.84 -15.25
C GLN A 87 -1.12 -17.54 -14.83
N LEU A 88 -0.44 -17.07 -13.79
CA LEU A 88 0.76 -17.74 -13.28
C LEU A 88 0.39 -19.06 -12.60
N SER A 89 1.30 -20.04 -12.68
CA SER A 89 1.17 -21.27 -11.89
C SER A 89 1.15 -20.97 -10.38
N PRO A 90 0.56 -21.83 -9.53
CA PRO A 90 0.51 -21.61 -8.08
C PRO A 90 1.90 -21.36 -7.46
N GLU A 91 2.92 -22.05 -7.94
CA GLU A 91 4.29 -21.86 -7.46
C GLU A 91 4.87 -20.50 -7.88
N GLU A 92 4.69 -20.08 -9.13
CA GLU A 92 5.10 -18.75 -9.59
C GLU A 92 4.37 -17.63 -8.82
N GLN A 93 3.09 -17.83 -8.51
CA GLN A 93 2.33 -16.90 -7.66
C GLN A 93 2.94 -16.79 -6.26
N GLN A 94 3.30 -17.93 -5.64
CA GLN A 94 3.96 -17.94 -4.32
C GLN A 94 5.32 -17.23 -4.37
N GLN A 95 6.13 -17.51 -5.39
CA GLN A 95 7.42 -16.85 -5.57
C GLN A 95 7.27 -15.33 -5.74
N MET A 96 6.30 -14.88 -6.53
CA MET A 96 6.02 -13.46 -6.72
C MET A 96 5.51 -12.78 -5.44
N ARG A 97 4.68 -13.48 -4.65
CA ARG A 97 4.22 -12.99 -3.33
C ARG A 97 5.40 -12.86 -2.36
N ALA A 98 6.29 -13.85 -2.31
CA ALA A 98 7.49 -13.80 -1.48
C ALA A 98 8.41 -12.64 -1.88
N LEU A 99 8.64 -12.45 -3.18
CA LEU A 99 9.41 -11.31 -3.70
C LEU A 99 8.77 -9.97 -3.33
N TYR A 100 7.45 -9.84 -3.44
CA TYR A 100 6.75 -8.63 -3.03
C TYR A 100 6.92 -8.38 -1.52
N GLN A 101 6.74 -9.41 -0.69
CA GLN A 101 6.88 -9.28 0.76
C GLN A 101 8.29 -8.89 1.19
N SER A 102 9.32 -9.45 0.55
CA SER A 102 10.72 -9.14 0.85
C SER A 102 11.13 -7.75 0.37
N THR A 103 10.47 -7.20 -0.65
CA THR A 103 10.84 -5.89 -1.25
C THR A 103 9.91 -4.73 -0.89
N ARG A 104 8.76 -4.97 -0.22
CA ARG A 104 7.73 -3.94 0.03
C ARG A 104 8.19 -2.76 0.88
N HIS A 105 9.24 -2.93 1.68
CA HIS A 105 9.81 -1.91 2.55
C HIS A 105 11.02 -1.20 1.92
N LEU A 106 11.50 -1.69 0.77
CA LEU A 106 12.61 -1.09 0.05
C LEU A 106 12.19 0.16 -0.70
N THR A 107 13.15 1.06 -0.92
CA THR A 107 13.00 2.23 -1.78
C THR A 107 12.64 1.80 -3.22
N PRO A 108 12.05 2.69 -4.05
CA PRO A 108 11.73 2.34 -5.43
C PRO A 108 12.94 1.85 -6.23
N THR A 109 14.11 2.47 -6.03
CA THR A 109 15.37 2.09 -6.68
C THR A 109 15.83 0.70 -6.24
N ASP A 110 15.94 0.46 -4.92
CA ASP A 110 16.39 -0.82 -4.38
C ASP A 110 15.43 -1.96 -4.76
N ARG A 111 14.12 -1.68 -4.77
CA ARG A 111 13.11 -2.63 -5.24
C ARG A 111 13.31 -3.00 -6.70
N ARG A 112 13.58 -2.02 -7.56
CA ARG A 112 13.83 -2.26 -8.99
C ARG A 112 15.08 -3.12 -9.18
N HIS A 113 16.13 -2.84 -8.43
CA HIS A 113 17.37 -3.63 -8.42
C HIS A 113 17.10 -5.07 -7.97
N ALA A 114 16.40 -5.27 -6.85
CA ALA A 114 16.04 -6.58 -6.33
C ALA A 114 15.21 -7.41 -7.32
N ILE A 115 14.23 -6.78 -7.98
CA ILE A 115 13.40 -7.42 -9.02
C ILE A 115 14.26 -7.84 -10.22
N ALA A 116 15.16 -6.99 -10.69
CA ALA A 116 16.06 -7.32 -11.81
C ALA A 116 16.99 -8.50 -11.46
N LEU A 117 17.62 -8.47 -10.28
CA LEU A 117 18.45 -9.56 -9.79
C LEU A 117 17.68 -10.88 -9.69
N TYR A 118 16.48 -10.86 -9.10
CA TYR A 118 15.61 -12.03 -9.01
C TYR A 118 15.31 -12.64 -10.39
N HIS A 119 14.91 -11.81 -11.35
CA HIS A 119 14.57 -12.26 -12.69
C HIS A 119 15.77 -12.79 -13.49
N ALA A 120 16.98 -12.28 -13.24
CA ALA A 120 18.21 -12.81 -13.81
C ALA A 120 18.58 -14.15 -13.16
N MET A 121 18.64 -14.19 -11.83
CA MET A 121 19.10 -15.35 -11.05
C MET A 121 18.22 -16.59 -11.24
N ARG A 122 16.89 -16.43 -11.40
CA ARG A 122 15.99 -17.57 -11.62
C ARG A 122 16.32 -18.40 -12.87
N ARG A 123 17.08 -17.84 -13.81
CA ARG A 123 17.53 -18.50 -15.06
C ARG A 123 18.99 -18.98 -15.01
N MET A 124 19.67 -18.77 -13.88
CA MET A 124 21.09 -19.07 -13.69
C MET A 124 21.30 -20.32 -12.82
N SER A 125 22.46 -20.98 -13.00
CA SER A 125 22.94 -22.05 -12.11
C SER A 125 23.35 -21.48 -10.74
N PRO A 126 23.47 -22.33 -9.69
CA PRO A 126 23.91 -21.89 -8.36
C PRO A 126 25.26 -21.15 -8.36
N GLU A 127 26.22 -21.61 -9.16
CA GLU A 127 27.56 -21.02 -9.30
C GLU A 127 27.45 -19.63 -9.95
N ALA A 128 26.68 -19.53 -11.04
CA ALA A 128 26.46 -18.26 -11.74
C ALA A 128 25.72 -17.24 -10.86
N ARG A 129 24.76 -17.68 -10.02
CA ARG A 129 24.10 -16.81 -9.02
C ARG A 129 25.10 -16.29 -7.99
N THR A 130 26.04 -17.13 -7.57
CA THR A 130 27.06 -16.75 -6.58
C THR A 130 28.04 -15.74 -7.17
N ALA A 131 28.51 -15.98 -8.40
CA ALA A 131 29.33 -15.03 -9.14
C ALA A 131 28.61 -13.68 -9.34
N LEU A 132 27.31 -13.69 -9.69
CA LEU A 132 26.54 -12.46 -9.83
C LEU A 132 26.44 -11.69 -8.50
N ARG A 133 26.22 -12.37 -7.38
CA ARG A 133 26.17 -11.72 -6.05
C ARG A 133 27.50 -11.07 -5.69
N GLN A 134 28.63 -11.75 -5.93
CA GLN A 134 29.97 -11.21 -5.69
C GLN A 134 30.26 -9.99 -6.58
N ARG A 135 29.96 -10.09 -7.87
CA ARG A 135 30.10 -8.96 -8.80
C ARG A 135 29.20 -7.78 -8.38
N TRP A 136 27.96 -8.05 -8.00
CA TRP A 136 27.02 -7.01 -7.58
C TRP A 136 27.49 -6.24 -6.32
N SER A 137 28.09 -6.93 -5.35
CA SER A 137 28.63 -6.27 -4.15
C SER A 137 29.82 -5.36 -4.45
N GLN A 138 30.57 -5.63 -5.53
CA GLN A 138 31.70 -4.83 -5.99
C GLN A 138 31.30 -3.68 -6.91
N MET A 139 30.11 -3.72 -7.53
CA MET A 139 29.62 -2.64 -8.39
C MET A 139 29.32 -1.36 -7.62
N SER A 140 29.70 -0.23 -8.22
CA SER A 140 29.23 1.10 -7.85
C SER A 140 27.73 1.27 -8.12
N ALA A 141 27.13 2.33 -7.57
CA ALA A 141 25.72 2.62 -7.76
C ALA A 141 25.35 2.83 -9.24
N THR A 142 26.21 3.51 -10.00
CA THR A 142 26.03 3.77 -11.44
C THR A 142 26.13 2.49 -12.27
N GLU A 143 27.07 1.59 -11.95
CA GLU A 143 27.18 0.29 -12.63
C GLU A 143 25.99 -0.62 -12.34
N ARG A 144 25.48 -0.63 -11.09
CA ARG A 144 24.25 -1.34 -10.73
C ARG A 144 23.06 -0.83 -11.54
N GLU A 145 22.93 0.48 -11.65
CA GLU A 145 21.85 1.11 -12.41
C GLU A 145 21.90 0.75 -13.89
N ALA A 146 23.09 0.84 -14.52
CA ALA A 146 23.29 0.43 -15.91
C ALA A 146 23.01 -1.07 -16.13
N TRP A 147 23.40 -1.91 -15.18
CA TRP A 147 23.08 -3.34 -15.23
C TRP A 147 21.57 -3.59 -15.13
N VAL A 148 20.88 -2.87 -14.24
CA VAL A 148 19.42 -3.01 -14.07
C VAL A 148 18.67 -2.53 -15.31
N GLU A 149 19.10 -1.46 -15.96
CA GLU A 149 18.49 -0.98 -17.21
C GLU A 149 18.50 -2.06 -18.30
N THR A 150 19.60 -2.82 -18.37
CA THR A 150 19.79 -3.86 -19.39
C THR A 150 19.11 -5.19 -19.04
N HIS A 151 18.94 -5.51 -17.74
CA HIS A 151 18.48 -6.84 -17.28
C HIS A 151 17.09 -6.85 -16.64
N ALA A 152 16.55 -5.70 -16.25
CA ALA A 152 15.20 -5.63 -15.69
C ALA A 152 14.18 -6.16 -16.71
N PRO A 153 13.11 -6.85 -16.24
CA PRO A 153 12.04 -7.25 -17.14
C PRO A 153 11.50 -6.01 -17.83
N LYS A 154 11.57 -5.98 -19.17
CA LYS A 154 11.03 -4.88 -19.97
C LYS A 154 9.58 -4.69 -19.55
N ARG A 155 9.26 -3.53 -18.97
CA ARG A 155 7.87 -3.11 -18.86
C ARG A 155 7.38 -3.04 -20.30
N GLN A 156 6.48 -3.94 -20.68
CA GLN A 156 5.82 -3.84 -21.98
C GLN A 156 5.05 -2.52 -21.98
N HIS A 157 5.68 -1.46 -22.46
CA HIS A 157 5.00 -0.25 -22.84
C HIS A 157 4.37 -0.58 -24.19
N ARG A 158 3.07 -0.93 -24.17
CA ARG A 158 2.30 -0.81 -25.41
C ARG A 158 2.16 0.70 -25.65
N PRO A 159 2.55 1.21 -26.82
CA PRO A 159 2.27 2.61 -27.14
C PRO A 159 0.77 2.82 -26.98
N ASP A 160 0.40 3.94 -26.37
CA ASP A 160 -0.98 4.38 -26.31
C ASP A 160 -1.57 4.24 -27.70
N ARG A 161 -2.59 3.38 -27.83
CA ARG A 161 -3.48 3.47 -28.98
C ARG A 161 -4.14 4.83 -28.84
N LYS A 162 -3.56 5.84 -29.51
CA LYS A 162 -4.27 7.06 -29.85
C LYS A 162 -5.59 6.60 -30.46
N HIS A 163 -6.68 6.80 -29.72
CA HIS A 163 -8.00 6.64 -30.28
C HIS A 163 -8.10 7.73 -31.34
N GLY A 164 -8.16 7.30 -32.60
CA GLY A 164 -8.43 8.18 -33.72
C GLY A 164 -9.75 8.91 -33.49
N HIS A 165 -9.75 10.15 -33.96
CA HIS A 165 -10.90 11.05 -34.06
C HIS A 165 -12.12 10.39 -34.71
#